data_AF-A0A1W6ZL30-F1
#
_entry.id   AF-A0A1W6ZL30-F1
#
_cell.length_a   1.000
_cell.length_b   1.000
_cell.length_c   1.000
_cell.angle_alpha   90.00
_cell.angle_beta   90.00
_cell.angle_gamma   90.00
#
_symmetry.space_group_name_H-M   'P 1'
#
loop_
_entity.id
_entity.type
_entity.pdbx_description
1 polymer ?
#
loop_
_entity_poly.entity_id
_entity_poly.type
_entity_poly.pdbx_seq_one_letter_code
_entity_poly.pdbx_strand_id
1 'polypeptide(L)'
;MLLKLRADRPAFRRTQRFSKRIATSATILALATILPACSMVPSLPMTGPDPSDPGAPVARAGYASTIGSYQSLRPVAPSSWIEQNRRVAPAPKQ
;
A
#
# COMPACT_ATOMS: atom_id res chain seq x y z
N MET A 1 -62.68 46.27 27.46
CA MET A 1 -61.42 45.93 28.14
C MET A 1 -60.99 44.53 27.63
N LEU A 2 -60.49 44.39 26.40
CA LEU A 2 -59.07 44.48 25.97
C LEU A 2 -58.16 43.65 26.91
N LEU A 3 -57.49 42.54 26.55
CA LEU A 3 -56.90 42.09 25.28
C LEU A 3 -56.85 40.54 25.26
N LYS A 4 -57.15 39.90 24.12
CA LYS A 4 -56.80 38.49 23.88
C LYS A 4 -55.30 38.37 23.61
N LEU A 5 -54.65 37.40 24.25
CA LEU A 5 -53.28 36.97 23.98
C LEU A 5 -53.05 36.69 22.48
N ARG A 6 -51.90 37.12 21.95
CA ARG A 6 -51.29 36.49 20.78
C ARG A 6 -49.78 36.39 20.98
N ALA A 7 -49.34 35.20 21.35
CA ALA A 7 -47.93 34.83 21.33
C ALA A 7 -47.60 34.37 19.90
N ASP A 8 -46.90 35.21 19.13
CA ASP A 8 -46.31 34.80 17.87
C ASP A 8 -45.06 33.96 18.14
N ARG A 9 -45.06 32.71 17.65
CA ARG A 9 -43.83 31.92 17.48
C ARG A 9 -43.87 31.17 16.15
N PRO A 10 -43.17 31.67 15.11
CA PRO A 10 -42.63 30.73 14.14
C PRO A 10 -41.26 31.17 13.57
N ALA A 11 -40.17 30.94 14.31
CA ALA A 11 -38.80 31.09 13.75
C ALA A 11 -37.95 29.80 13.81
N PHE A 12 -38.39 28.77 14.54
CA PHE A 12 -37.52 27.62 14.87
C PHE A 12 -37.45 26.52 13.79
N ARG A 13 -38.42 26.43 12.86
CA ARG A 13 -38.49 25.30 11.90
C ARG A 13 -37.63 25.45 10.64
N ARG A 14 -37.14 26.66 10.31
CA ARG A 14 -36.44 26.94 9.03
C ARG A 14 -34.94 26.64 9.10
N THR A 15 -34.32 26.95 10.23
CA THR A 15 -32.89 26.69 10.52
C THR A 15 -32.58 25.19 10.63
N GLN A 16 -33.54 24.40 11.11
CA GLN A 16 -33.37 22.97 11.33
C GLN A 16 -33.24 22.16 10.01
N ARG A 17 -33.91 22.59 8.93
CA ARG A 17 -33.86 21.92 7.62
C ARG A 17 -32.56 22.22 6.86
N PHE A 18 -32.03 23.43 6.99
CA PHE A 18 -30.75 23.81 6.37
C PHE A 18 -29.58 23.06 7.01
N SER A 19 -29.54 22.99 8.35
CA SER A 19 -28.50 22.26 9.09
C SER A 19 -28.50 20.76 8.75
N LYS A 20 -29.68 20.12 8.63
CA LYS A 20 -29.78 18.72 8.21
C LYS A 20 -29.26 18.48 6.79
N ARG A 21 -29.54 19.38 5.84
CA ARG A 21 -29.04 19.27 4.46
C ARG A 21 -27.53 19.40 4.38
N ILE A 22 -26.95 20.35 5.13
CA ILE A 22 -25.50 20.54 5.21
C ILE A 22 -24.82 19.33 5.84
N ALA A 23 -25.39 18.79 6.93
CA ALA A 23 -24.89 17.58 7.57
C ALA A 23 -24.89 16.40 6.60
N THR A 24 -25.99 16.14 5.88
CA THR A 24 -26.06 15.04 4.90
C THR A 24 -25.07 15.19 3.75
N SER A 25 -24.88 16.40 3.21
CA SER A 25 -23.89 16.62 2.14
C SER A 25 -22.46 16.45 2.64
N ALA A 26 -22.17 16.88 3.88
CA ALA A 26 -20.86 16.69 4.50
C ALA A 26 -20.55 15.20 4.72
N THR A 27 -21.55 14.42 5.16
CA THR A 27 -21.39 12.97 5.31
C THR A 27 -21.13 12.29 3.98
N ILE A 28 -21.89 12.62 2.91
CA ILE A 28 -21.68 12.06 1.57
C ILE A 28 -20.27 12.38 1.06
N LEU A 29 -19.82 13.64 1.22
CA LEU A 29 -18.49 14.06 0.80
C LEU A 29 -17.39 13.31 1.56
N ALA A 30 -17.55 13.12 2.87
CA ALA A 30 -16.60 12.38 3.69
C ALA A 30 -16.52 10.89 3.32
N LEU A 31 -17.65 10.23 3.02
CA LEU A 31 -17.61 8.85 2.54
C LEU A 31 -16.95 8.77 1.16
N ALA A 32 -17.27 9.69 0.24
CA ALA A 32 -16.71 9.68 -1.11
C ALA A 32 -15.18 9.81 -1.15
N THR A 33 -14.56 10.47 -0.16
CA THR A 33 -13.10 10.60 -0.07
C THR A 33 -12.41 9.42 0.64
N ILE A 34 -13.07 8.76 1.58
CA ILE A 34 -12.48 7.65 2.35
C ILE A 34 -12.52 6.33 1.54
N LEU A 35 -13.56 6.08 0.76
CA LEU A 35 -13.71 4.84 -0.01
C LEU A 35 -12.58 4.56 -1.04
N PRO A 36 -12.08 5.54 -1.83
CA PRO A 36 -10.99 5.29 -2.77
C PRO A 36 -9.64 5.09 -2.08
N ALA A 37 -9.47 5.51 -0.81
CA ALA A 37 -8.20 5.38 -0.10
C ALA A 37 -7.82 3.92 0.20
N CYS A 38 -8.81 3.05 0.42
CA CYS A 38 -8.58 1.62 0.69
C CYS A 38 -8.51 0.75 -0.57
N SER A 39 -8.85 1.28 -1.74
CA SER A 39 -8.87 0.54 -3.01
C SER A 39 -7.82 1.03 -4.00
N MET A 40 -6.94 1.94 -3.57
CA MET A 40 -5.79 2.37 -4.37
C MET A 40 -4.76 1.24 -4.42
N VAL A 41 -5.04 0.25 -5.26
CA VAL A 41 -4.01 -0.64 -5.78
C VAL A 41 -3.03 0.27 -6.50
N PRO A 42 -1.75 0.30 -6.11
CA PRO A 42 -0.76 1.00 -6.89
C PRO A 42 -0.83 0.38 -8.28
N SER A 43 -1.32 1.11 -9.27
CA SER A 43 -0.99 0.83 -10.67
C SER A 43 0.47 1.19 -10.80
N LEU A 44 1.33 0.40 -10.15
CA LEU A 44 2.71 0.24 -10.57
C LEU A 44 2.56 -0.11 -12.03
N PRO A 45 2.96 0.77 -12.94
CA PRO A 45 2.93 0.40 -14.31
C PRO A 45 3.78 -0.87 -14.38
N MET A 46 3.20 -1.96 -14.90
CA MET A 46 3.97 -3.07 -15.45
C MET A 46 4.68 -2.55 -16.71
N THR A 47 5.31 -1.38 -16.64
CA THR A 47 6.12 -0.74 -17.68
C THR A 47 7.46 -1.43 -17.66
N GLY A 48 7.43 -2.67 -18.10
CA GLY A 48 8.58 -3.45 -18.50
C GLY A 48 8.16 -4.23 -19.74
N PRO A 49 9.12 -4.57 -20.61
CA PRO A 49 8.88 -5.58 -21.63
C PRO A 49 8.28 -6.86 -21.00
N ASP A 50 7.45 -7.58 -21.75
CA ASP A 50 6.88 -8.86 -21.30
C ASP A 50 8.01 -9.80 -20.86
N PRO A 51 8.03 -10.29 -19.60
CA PRO A 51 9.07 -11.20 -19.13
C PRO A 51 9.10 -12.53 -19.92
N SER A 52 8.03 -12.83 -20.65
CA SER A 52 7.90 -14.02 -21.50
C SER A 52 8.41 -13.78 -22.93
N ASP A 53 8.65 -12.53 -23.33
CA ASP A 53 9.13 -12.18 -24.66
C ASP A 53 10.67 -12.26 -24.73
N PRO A 54 11.25 -13.26 -25.42
CA PRO A 54 12.70 -13.34 -25.58
C PRO A 54 13.27 -12.27 -26.52
N GLY A 55 12.42 -11.57 -27.29
CA GLY A 55 12.80 -10.45 -28.15
C GLY A 55 12.83 -9.10 -27.43
N ALA A 56 12.37 -9.04 -26.19
CA ALA A 56 12.41 -7.85 -25.37
C ALA A 56 13.84 -7.32 -25.18
N PRO A 57 14.11 -6.02 -25.45
CA PRO A 57 15.44 -5.46 -25.23
C PRO A 57 15.76 -5.44 -23.73
N VAL A 58 16.84 -6.12 -23.35
CA VAL A 58 17.38 -6.13 -21.98
C VAL A 58 18.68 -5.34 -21.91
N ALA A 59 18.94 -4.72 -20.75
CA ALA A 59 20.25 -4.12 -20.49
C ALA A 59 21.34 -5.22 -20.56
N ARG A 60 22.51 -4.87 -21.10
CA ARG A 60 23.65 -5.80 -21.10
C ARG A 60 24.08 -6.08 -19.67
N ALA A 61 24.29 -7.36 -19.34
CA ALA A 61 24.94 -7.73 -18.11
C ALA A 61 26.36 -7.16 -18.10
N GLY A 62 26.63 -6.23 -17.19
CA GLY A 62 27.98 -5.73 -16.93
C GLY A 62 28.69 -6.67 -15.97
N TYR A 63 29.84 -7.22 -16.36
CA TYR A 63 30.71 -7.93 -15.42
C TYR A 63 31.63 -6.92 -14.74
N ALA A 64 31.44 -6.73 -13.43
CA ALA A 64 32.39 -6.00 -12.60
C ALA A 64 33.19 -7.02 -11.78
N SER A 65 34.52 -6.95 -11.82
CA SER A 65 35.35 -7.77 -10.95
C SER A 65 35.12 -7.37 -9.50
N THR A 66 34.49 -8.24 -8.72
CA THR A 66 34.38 -8.12 -7.26
C THR A 66 35.64 -8.64 -6.54
N ILE A 67 36.68 -8.99 -7.29
CA ILE A 67 37.94 -9.43 -6.72
C ILE A 67 38.64 -8.19 -6.17
N GLY A 68 38.33 -7.86 -4.91
CA GLY A 68 39.11 -6.92 -4.12
C GLY A 68 40.54 -7.42 -3.95
N SER A 69 41.43 -6.55 -3.43
CA SER A 69 42.82 -6.89 -3.14
C SER A 69 42.92 -8.25 -2.44
N TYR A 70 43.57 -9.21 -3.09
CA TYR A 70 43.68 -10.57 -2.57
C TYR A 70 44.49 -10.55 -1.27
N GLN A 71 43.79 -10.58 -0.15
CA GLN A 71 44.43 -10.83 1.14
C GLN A 71 44.77 -12.31 1.16
N SER A 72 46.06 -12.64 1.15
CA SER A 72 46.54 -14.02 1.20
C SER A 72 46.07 -14.69 2.49
N LEU A 73 44.92 -15.37 2.43
CA LEU A 73 44.43 -16.24 3.48
C LEU A 73 45.16 -17.58 3.37
N ARG A 74 45.66 -18.10 4.49
CA ARG A 74 46.15 -19.48 4.55
C ARG A 74 44.98 -20.39 4.16
N PRO A 75 45.14 -21.30 3.18
CA PRO A 75 44.10 -22.28 2.90
C PRO A 75 43.81 -23.11 4.15
N VAL A 76 42.57 -23.04 4.63
CA VAL A 76 42.04 -23.97 5.63
C VAL A 76 41.23 -25.01 4.87
N ALA A 77 41.26 -26.26 5.31
CA ALA A 77 40.44 -27.30 4.72
C ALA A 77 38.95 -26.87 4.73
N PRO A 78 38.21 -27.07 3.63
CA PRO A 78 36.79 -26.76 3.60
C PRO A 78 36.03 -27.60 4.63
N SER A 79 34.94 -27.06 5.17
CA SER A 79 34.04 -27.80 6.05
C SER A 79 33.36 -28.95 5.32
N SER A 80 32.91 -29.97 6.06
CA SER A 80 32.28 -31.17 5.49
C SER A 80 31.07 -30.82 4.62
N TRP A 81 31.08 -31.30 3.38
CA TRP A 81 29.98 -31.16 2.43
C TRP A 81 28.64 -31.69 2.99
N ILE A 82 28.70 -32.82 3.69
CA ILE A 82 27.50 -33.46 4.28
C ILE A 82 26.87 -32.55 5.34
N GLU A 83 27.70 -31.94 6.20
CA GLU A 83 27.22 -31.04 7.25
C GLU A 83 26.60 -29.77 6.67
N GLN A 84 27.21 -29.21 5.62
CA GLN A 84 26.66 -28.04 4.92
C GLN A 84 25.29 -28.35 4.32
N ASN A 85 25.14 -29.50 3.66
CA ASN A 85 23.88 -29.90 3.04
C ASN A 85 22.78 -30.19 4.07
N ARG A 86 23.12 -30.78 5.22
CA ARG A 86 22.16 -31.02 6.30
C ARG A 86 21.59 -29.72 6.89
N ARG A 87 22.37 -28.63 6.93
CA ARG A 87 21.92 -27.33 7.46
C ARG A 87 20.86 -26.66 6.58
N VAL A 88 20.94 -26.87 5.27
CA VAL A 88 20.00 -26.28 4.30
C VAL A 88 18.89 -27.24 3.89
N ALA A 89 18.96 -28.51 4.32
CA ALA A 89 17.94 -29.49 4.03
C ALA A 89 16.62 -29.08 4.73
N PRO A 90 15.48 -29.08 4.01
CA PRO A 90 14.19 -28.85 4.63
C PRO A 90 13.89 -29.94 5.66
N ALA A 91 13.17 -29.57 6.72
CA ALA A 91 12.74 -30.52 7.74
C ALA A 91 11.89 -31.64 7.10
N PRO A 92 12.07 -32.90 7.53
CA PRO A 92 11.25 -34.00 7.03
C PRO A 92 9.78 -33.71 7.35
N LYS A 93 8.94 -33.91 6.33
CA LYS A 93 7.49 -33.80 6.50
C LYS A 93 7.03 -35.02 7.31
N GLN A 94 6.46 -34.76 8.47
CA GLN A 94 5.83 -35.78 9.32
C GLN A 94 4.51 -36.25 8.72
#